data_AF-A0A8X6V2B8-F1
#
_entry.id   AF-A0A8X6V2B8-F1
#
_cell.length_a   1.000
_cell.length_b   1.000
_cell.length_c   1.000
_cell.angle_alpha   90.00
_cell.angle_beta   90.00
_cell.angle_gamma   90.00
#
_symmetry.space_group_name_H-M   'P 1'
#
loop_
_entity.id
_entity.type
_entity.pdbx_description
1 polymer ?
#
loop_
_entity_poly.entity_id
_entity_poly.type
_entity_poly.pdbx_seq_one_letter_code
_entity_poly.pdbx_strand_id
1 'polypeptide(L)'
;MPNEIKLADYKFNIPGKIDVLLGAEIFYELLRPGQIYCGDSRLLLQNTVFGYVVSGSVGDEVRDNNIHCGLIRDSDLNTTLRPIDLLPFEQNSCLADVEKAFLQISLAPKDRDVVRFLIDDGENGVQVCRFNRVLFGVNASPFLLAATIKTHIGKYMEKYPVTVRTLDHCFYVDDLVTGEDDAKSAFDLSSKAAKIMSEAGMNLRKWISKDCELMKQWQLEHFDHLNMNDFVNHPHRVLGLLWHPQKTISVFV
;
A
#
# COMPACT_ATOMS: atom_id res chain seq x y z
N MET A 1 -19.89 -27.19 4.89
CA MET A 1 -18.53 -27.65 4.59
C MET A 1 -18.59 -29.14 4.25
N PRO A 2 -17.93 -29.61 3.19
CA PRO A 2 -17.79 -31.05 2.92
C PRO A 2 -17.11 -31.76 4.10
N ASN A 3 -17.59 -32.95 4.47
CA ASN A 3 -17.24 -33.63 5.73
C ASN A 3 -15.80 -34.18 5.82
N GLU A 4 -15.02 -34.12 4.74
CA GLU A 4 -13.69 -34.75 4.64
C GLU A 4 -12.54 -33.75 4.45
N ILE A 5 -12.81 -32.45 4.58
CA ILE A 5 -11.80 -31.41 4.31
C ILE A 5 -11.09 -31.00 5.60
N LYS A 6 -9.77 -31.12 5.59
CA LYS A 6 -8.90 -30.55 6.63
C LYS A 6 -8.62 -29.08 6.33
N LEU A 7 -9.24 -28.19 7.09
CA LEU A 7 -8.98 -26.75 7.01
C LEU A 7 -7.61 -26.41 7.60
N ALA A 8 -6.96 -25.37 7.07
CA ALA A 8 -5.74 -24.81 7.61
C ALA A 8 -5.97 -24.24 9.03
N ASP A 9 -7.14 -23.66 9.26
CA ASP A 9 -7.64 -23.28 10.56
C ASP A 9 -9.05 -23.88 10.78
N TYR A 10 -9.14 -24.85 11.69
CA TYR A 10 -10.41 -25.51 12.03
C TYR A 10 -11.34 -24.62 12.85
N LYS A 11 -10.83 -23.49 13.37
CA LYS A 11 -11.56 -22.44 14.10
C LYS A 11 -11.62 -21.13 13.31
N PHE A 12 -11.51 -21.17 11.97
CA PHE A 12 -11.47 -19.95 11.13
C PHE A 12 -12.63 -18.96 11.38
N ASN A 13 -13.77 -19.44 11.90
CA ASN A 13 -14.94 -18.65 12.22
C ASN A 13 -14.99 -18.13 13.67
N ILE A 14 -13.93 -18.35 14.45
CA ILE A 14 -13.80 -17.95 15.86
C ILE A 14 -12.52 -17.11 15.98
N PRO A 15 -12.60 -15.84 16.42
CA PRO A 15 -11.41 -15.02 16.64
C PRO A 15 -10.41 -15.70 17.59
N GLY A 16 -9.14 -15.71 17.21
CA GLY A 16 -8.06 -16.37 17.95
C GLY A 16 -6.72 -15.65 17.85
N LYS A 17 -5.72 -16.17 18.55
CA LYS A 17 -4.34 -15.68 18.46
C LYS A 17 -3.76 -16.08 17.09
N ILE A 18 -3.08 -15.13 16.44
CA ILE A 18 -2.33 -15.42 15.21
C ILE A 18 -1.08 -16.20 15.58
N ASP A 19 -0.94 -17.41 15.04
CA ASP A 19 0.21 -18.28 15.30
C ASP A 19 1.42 -17.93 14.41
N VAL A 20 1.17 -17.59 13.14
CA VAL A 20 2.21 -17.29 12.13
C VAL A 20 1.71 -16.23 11.14
N LEU A 21 2.56 -15.27 10.79
CA LEU A 21 2.37 -14.35 9.66
C LEU A 21 3.26 -14.80 8.50
N LEU A 22 2.67 -14.95 7.31
CA LEU A 22 3.37 -15.44 6.12
C LEU A 22 3.53 -14.28 5.13
N GLY A 23 4.76 -14.04 4.68
CA GLY A 23 5.05 -13.01 3.68
C GLY A 23 4.49 -13.38 2.30
N ALA A 24 4.21 -12.38 1.47
CA ALA A 24 3.73 -12.59 0.10
C ALA A 24 4.74 -13.35 -0.79
N GLU A 25 6.02 -13.32 -0.42
CA GLU A 25 7.13 -13.98 -1.12
C GLU A 25 6.95 -15.50 -1.24
N ILE A 26 6.36 -16.14 -0.22
CA ILE A 26 6.11 -17.59 -0.20
C ILE A 26 4.69 -17.96 -0.62
N PHE A 27 3.83 -16.98 -0.92
CA PHE A 27 2.39 -17.19 -1.13
C PHE A 27 2.12 -18.28 -2.18
N TYR A 28 2.78 -18.22 -3.34
CA TYR A 28 2.59 -19.19 -4.41
C TYR A 28 3.19 -20.55 -4.10
N GLU A 29 4.20 -20.63 -3.23
CA GLU A 29 4.79 -21.89 -2.77
C GLU A 29 3.88 -22.64 -1.80
N LEU A 30 3.02 -21.91 -1.09
CA LEU A 30 2.06 -22.46 -0.14
C LEU A 30 0.83 -23.05 -0.84
N LEU A 31 0.51 -22.61 -2.06
CA LEU A 31 -0.65 -23.11 -2.79
C LEU A 31 -0.42 -24.55 -3.26
N ARG A 32 -1.45 -25.38 -3.10
CA ARG A 32 -1.47 -26.76 -3.59
C ARG A 32 -2.59 -26.91 -4.62
N PRO A 33 -2.46 -27.85 -5.57
CA PRO A 33 -3.59 -28.24 -6.41
C PRO A 33 -4.77 -28.69 -5.55
N GLY A 34 -5.98 -28.25 -5.94
CA GLY A 34 -7.22 -28.56 -5.23
C GLY A 34 -8.03 -27.31 -4.95
N GLN A 35 -9.15 -27.18 -5.65
CA GLN A 35 -10.14 -26.12 -5.45
C GLN A 35 -11.50 -26.76 -5.31
N ILE A 36 -12.25 -26.34 -4.29
CA ILE A 36 -13.61 -26.83 -4.05
C ILE A 36 -14.53 -25.62 -3.95
N TYR A 37 -15.43 -25.51 -4.91
CA TYR A 37 -16.46 -24.47 -4.93
C TYR A 37 -17.61 -24.89 -4.03
N CYS A 38 -17.95 -24.06 -3.06
CA CYS A 38 -18.97 -24.36 -2.07
C CYS A 38 -20.38 -24.05 -2.62
N GLY A 39 -20.89 -24.88 -3.53
CA GLY A 39 -22.28 -24.81 -4.04
C GLY A 39 -22.66 -23.40 -4.55
N ASP A 40 -23.87 -22.94 -4.19
CA ASP A 40 -24.42 -21.63 -4.59
C ASP A 40 -23.76 -20.42 -3.88
N SER A 41 -22.79 -20.65 -2.99
CA SER A 41 -22.03 -19.56 -2.37
C SER A 41 -20.89 -19.11 -3.28
N ARG A 42 -20.50 -17.83 -3.18
CA ARG A 42 -19.28 -17.31 -3.83
C ARG A 42 -18.00 -17.72 -3.08
N LEU A 43 -18.07 -18.74 -2.23
CA LEU A 43 -16.95 -19.22 -1.42
C LEU A 43 -16.21 -20.36 -2.12
N LEU A 44 -14.89 -20.25 -2.10
CA LEU A 44 -13.90 -21.17 -2.63
C LEU A 44 -13.05 -21.71 -1.49
N LEU A 45 -12.85 -23.02 -1.48
CA LEU A 45 -11.84 -23.68 -0.66
C LEU A 45 -10.61 -23.92 -1.52
N GLN A 46 -9.51 -23.25 -1.19
CA GLN A 46 -8.22 -23.40 -1.86
C GLN A 46 -7.31 -24.29 -1.01
N ASN A 47 -6.77 -25.36 -1.60
CA ASN A 47 -5.82 -26.23 -0.92
C ASN A 47 -4.46 -25.52 -0.74
N THR A 48 -3.84 -25.67 0.43
CA THR A 48 -2.52 -25.12 0.74
C THR A 48 -1.68 -26.16 1.50
N VAL A 49 -0.40 -25.85 1.73
CA VAL A 49 0.50 -26.66 2.57
C VAL A 49 -0.07 -26.89 3.99
N PHE A 50 -0.86 -25.96 4.51
CA PHE A 50 -1.42 -26.03 5.86
C PHE A 50 -2.79 -26.72 5.93
N GLY A 51 -3.42 -26.98 4.78
CA GLY A 51 -4.81 -27.41 4.66
C GLY A 51 -5.61 -26.45 3.80
N TYR A 52 -6.92 -26.65 3.70
CA TYR A 52 -7.77 -25.78 2.87
C TYR A 52 -8.01 -24.44 3.57
N VAL A 53 -7.86 -23.35 2.83
CA VAL A 53 -8.26 -22.00 3.24
C VAL A 53 -9.56 -21.61 2.55
N VAL A 54 -10.40 -20.85 3.25
CA VAL A 54 -11.66 -20.32 2.71
C VAL A 54 -11.39 -18.94 2.12
N SER A 55 -11.81 -18.72 0.87
CA SER A 55 -11.76 -17.43 0.17
C SER A 55 -13.09 -17.17 -0.52
N GLY A 56 -13.43 -15.93 -0.82
CA GLY A 56 -14.63 -15.61 -1.59
C GLY A 56 -15.34 -14.34 -1.13
N SER A 57 -16.33 -13.93 -1.93
CA SER A 57 -17.17 -12.76 -1.65
C SER A 57 -18.30 -13.16 -0.68
N VAL A 58 -18.50 -12.36 0.35
CA VAL A 58 -19.70 -12.43 1.19
C VAL A 58 -20.71 -11.44 0.59
N GLY A 59 -21.96 -11.86 0.41
CA GLY A 59 -23.00 -10.96 -0.10
C GLY A 59 -23.26 -9.78 0.85
N ASP A 60 -23.79 -8.68 0.31
CA ASP A 60 -24.02 -7.40 1.02
C ASP A 60 -25.02 -7.48 2.19
N GLU A 61 -25.58 -8.66 2.50
CA GLU A 61 -26.61 -8.85 3.53
C GLU A 61 -26.07 -9.06 4.96
N VAL A 62 -24.78 -8.86 5.22
CA VAL A 62 -24.23 -8.97 6.58
C VAL A 62 -24.56 -7.72 7.40
N ARG A 63 -25.76 -7.70 7.98
CA ARG A 63 -26.10 -6.87 9.14
C ARG A 63 -25.71 -7.61 10.41
N ASP A 64 -24.46 -7.50 10.85
CA ASP A 64 -24.11 -7.94 12.20
C ASP A 64 -23.13 -6.99 12.89
N ASN A 65 -23.36 -6.75 14.18
CA ASN A 65 -22.66 -5.79 15.05
C ASN A 65 -21.28 -6.30 15.52
N ASN A 66 -20.70 -7.29 14.83
CA ASN A 66 -19.45 -7.90 15.24
C ASN A 66 -18.24 -7.12 14.67
N ILE A 67 -17.23 -6.95 15.52
CA ILE A 67 -15.98 -6.27 15.17
C ILE A 67 -15.24 -7.11 14.14
N HIS A 68 -15.29 -6.68 12.88
CA HIS A 68 -14.50 -7.25 11.80
C HIS A 68 -13.12 -6.58 11.75
N CYS A 69 -12.05 -7.39 11.80
CA CYS A 69 -10.69 -6.90 11.57
C CYS A 69 -10.46 -6.80 10.06
N GLY A 70 -10.46 -5.57 9.51
CA GLY A 70 -10.03 -5.29 8.14
C GLY A 70 -11.08 -5.51 7.04
N LEU A 71 -12.30 -4.98 7.21
CA LEU A 71 -13.23 -4.82 6.07
C LEU A 71 -12.79 -3.60 5.22
N ILE A 72 -12.23 -3.87 4.04
CA ILE A 72 -12.17 -2.88 2.97
C ILE A 72 -13.38 -3.16 2.07
N ARG A 73 -14.31 -2.21 1.96
CA ARG A 73 -15.44 -2.35 1.05
C ARG A 73 -14.97 -2.17 -0.39
N ASP A 74 -15.59 -2.88 -1.33
CA ASP A 74 -15.27 -2.73 -2.77
C ASP A 74 -15.37 -1.28 -3.25
N SER A 75 -16.26 -0.46 -2.67
CA SER A 75 -16.34 0.98 -2.96
C SER A 75 -15.09 1.74 -2.50
N ASP A 76 -14.56 1.40 -1.33
CA ASP A 76 -13.41 2.05 -0.70
C ASP A 76 -12.12 1.61 -1.40
N LEU A 77 -12.03 0.32 -1.78
CA LEU A 77 -10.96 -0.21 -2.60
C LEU A 77 -10.98 0.38 -4.00
N ASN A 78 -12.12 0.38 -4.70
CA ASN A 78 -12.23 0.99 -6.03
C ASN A 78 -11.96 2.49 -6.03
N THR A 79 -12.33 3.23 -4.97
CA THR A 79 -12.01 4.67 -4.90
C THR A 79 -10.51 4.91 -4.72
N THR A 80 -9.84 4.04 -3.96
CA THR A 80 -8.38 4.12 -3.73
C THR A 80 -7.57 3.58 -4.92
N LEU A 81 -8.09 2.56 -5.62
CA LEU A 81 -7.43 1.93 -6.77
C LEU A 81 -7.78 2.59 -8.11
N ARG A 82 -8.92 3.28 -8.27
CA ARG A 82 -9.25 3.98 -9.53
C ARG A 82 -8.17 4.98 -9.99
N PRO A 83 -7.58 5.80 -9.09
CA PRO A 83 -6.42 6.62 -9.44
C PRO A 83 -5.25 5.76 -9.97
N ILE A 84 -5.02 4.58 -9.39
CA ILE A 84 -3.94 3.65 -9.77
C ILE A 84 -4.24 2.91 -11.07
N ASP A 85 -5.50 2.56 -11.34
CA ASP A 85 -5.90 1.79 -12.51
C ASP A 85 -6.13 2.66 -13.76
N LEU A 86 -6.36 3.97 -13.59
CA LEU A 86 -6.69 4.88 -14.70
C LEU A 86 -5.64 5.99 -14.89
N LEU A 87 -5.09 6.57 -13.83
CA LEU A 87 -4.18 7.73 -13.98
C LEU A 87 -2.81 7.40 -14.55
N PRO A 88 -2.15 6.23 -14.33
CA PRO A 88 -0.86 5.97 -14.96
C PRO A 88 -0.93 5.91 -16.48
N PHE A 89 -2.13 5.99 -17.07
CA PHE A 89 -2.39 5.93 -18.51
C PHE A 89 -2.64 7.31 -19.13
N GLU A 90 -2.87 8.35 -18.32
CA GLU A 90 -3.00 9.73 -18.79
C GLU A 90 -1.62 10.36 -19.02
N GLN A 91 -1.51 11.23 -20.03
CA GLN A 91 -0.22 11.77 -20.46
C GLN A 91 0.50 12.50 -19.31
N ASN A 92 -0.21 13.27 -18.49
CA ASN A 92 0.36 14.11 -17.42
C ASN A 92 0.21 13.48 -16.02
N SER A 93 0.18 12.15 -15.93
CA SER A 93 0.18 11.44 -14.66
C SER A 93 1.49 11.64 -13.91
N CYS A 94 1.44 11.73 -12.58
CA CYS A 94 2.59 11.83 -11.69
C CYS A 94 2.57 10.67 -10.70
N LEU A 95 3.70 9.97 -10.57
CA LEU A 95 3.95 9.03 -9.49
C LEU A 95 5.13 9.50 -8.65
N ALA A 96 5.04 9.31 -7.33
CA ALA A 96 6.14 9.57 -6.40
C ALA A 96 6.07 8.64 -5.19
N ASP A 97 7.22 8.31 -4.61
CA ASP A 97 7.31 7.54 -3.36
C ASP A 97 7.62 8.44 -2.17
N VAL A 98 7.04 8.13 -1.01
CA VAL A 98 7.40 8.78 0.26
C VAL A 98 8.62 8.08 0.86
N GLU A 99 9.73 8.83 1.02
CA GLU A 99 10.96 8.26 1.57
C GLU A 99 10.76 7.73 2.99
N LYS A 100 10.90 6.40 3.14
CA LYS A 100 10.86 5.70 4.43
C LYS A 100 9.60 6.05 5.23
N ALA A 101 8.45 6.09 4.56
CA ALA A 101 7.19 6.63 5.08
C ALA A 101 6.85 6.22 6.52
N PHE A 102 6.90 4.92 6.82
CA PHE A 102 6.62 4.41 8.17
C PHE A 102 7.62 4.92 9.23
N LEU A 103 8.91 5.03 8.87
CA LEU A 103 9.97 5.46 9.80
C LEU A 103 9.88 6.94 10.15
N GLN A 104 9.11 7.74 9.40
CA GLN A 104 8.83 9.14 9.74
C GLN A 104 7.86 9.26 10.92
N ILE A 105 7.14 8.19 11.28
CA ILE A 105 6.10 8.21 12.30
C ILE A 105 6.64 7.66 13.61
N SER A 106 6.58 8.48 14.66
CA SER A 106 6.99 8.09 16.00
C SER A 106 5.94 7.23 16.69
N LEU A 107 6.37 6.13 17.32
CA LEU A 107 5.51 5.40 18.24
C LEU A 107 5.48 6.09 19.60
N ALA A 108 4.30 6.17 20.20
CA ALA A 108 4.16 6.65 21.57
C ALA A 108 4.94 5.72 22.52
N PRO A 109 5.64 6.24 23.54
CA PRO A 109 6.47 5.42 24.41
C PRO A 109 5.77 4.19 25.02
N LYS A 110 4.47 4.32 25.35
CA LYS A 110 3.63 3.25 25.88
C LYS A 110 3.39 2.09 24.90
N ASP A 111 3.44 2.37 23.59
CA ASP A 111 3.14 1.39 22.54
C ASP A 111 4.43 0.76 21.96
N ARG A 112 5.62 1.21 22.39
CA ARG A 112 6.90 0.67 21.89
C ARG A 112 7.22 -0.73 22.39
N ASP A 113 6.49 -1.19 23.40
CA ASP A 113 6.76 -2.48 24.03
C ASP A 113 6.33 -3.67 23.17
N VAL A 114 5.34 -3.46 22.29
CA VAL A 114 4.83 -4.50 21.39
C VAL A 114 5.65 -4.66 20.12
N VAL A 115 6.70 -3.84 19.94
CA VAL A 115 7.58 -3.82 18.76
C VAL A 115 9.04 -4.13 19.13
N ARG A 116 9.22 -5.07 20.07
CA ARG A 116 10.52 -5.57 20.49
C ARG A 116 11.08 -6.59 19.50
N PHE A 117 12.40 -6.65 19.42
CA PHE A 117 13.12 -7.65 18.67
C PHE A 117 14.40 -8.05 19.41
N LEU A 118 14.93 -9.22 19.09
CA LEU A 118 16.19 -9.70 19.62
C LEU A 118 17.29 -9.47 18.59
N ILE A 119 18.45 -9.01 19.03
CA ILE A 119 19.66 -8.92 18.21
C ILE A 119 20.79 -9.62 18.95
N ASP A 120 21.51 -10.49 18.25
CA ASP A 120 22.77 -11.05 18.76
C ASP A 120 23.89 -10.43 17.94
N ASP A 121 24.73 -9.62 18.59
CA ASP A 121 25.86 -8.95 17.95
C ASP A 121 27.17 -9.76 18.08
N GLY A 122 27.11 -10.96 18.67
CA GLY A 122 28.26 -11.85 18.89
C GLY A 122 29.24 -11.40 19.98
N GLU A 123 29.27 -10.11 20.32
CA GLU A 123 30.14 -9.54 21.36
C GLU A 123 29.45 -9.49 22.72
N ASN A 124 28.20 -9.05 22.77
CA ASN A 124 27.42 -8.85 23.99
C ASN A 124 26.32 -9.92 24.15
N GLY A 125 26.24 -10.86 23.22
CA GLY A 125 25.19 -11.87 23.16
C GLY A 125 23.82 -11.29 22.80
N VAL A 126 22.77 -12.07 23.07
CA VAL A 126 21.39 -11.70 22.71
C VAL A 126 20.90 -10.51 23.53
N GLN A 127 20.59 -9.41 22.84
CA GLN A 127 20.03 -8.17 23.38
C GLN A 127 18.58 -7.98 22.96
N VAL A 128 17.78 -7.38 23.85
CA VAL A 128 16.39 -6.98 23.56
C VAL A 128 16.38 -5.52 23.13
N CYS A 129 16.02 -5.29 21.87
CA CYS A 129 15.80 -3.95 21.33
C CYS A 129 14.31 -3.69 21.12
N ARG A 130 13.95 -2.42 20.85
CA ARG A 130 12.59 -2.02 20.49
C ARG A 130 12.63 -0.90 19.46
N PHE A 131 11.68 -0.92 18.54
CA PHE A 131 11.52 0.18 17.60
C PHE A 131 10.89 1.41 18.28
N ASN A 132 11.30 2.59 17.83
CA ASN A 132 10.74 3.88 18.26
C ASN A 132 9.82 4.50 17.20
N ARG A 133 9.68 3.83 16.05
CA ARG A 133 8.98 4.28 14.86
C ARG A 133 8.03 3.19 14.36
N VAL A 134 7.04 3.57 13.58
CA VAL A 134 6.17 2.62 12.88
C VAL A 134 7.03 1.80 11.90
N LEU A 135 6.81 0.49 11.84
CA LEU A 135 7.61 -0.46 11.06
C LEU A 135 6.79 -1.09 9.93
N PHE A 136 7.50 -1.55 8.90
CA PHE A 136 6.92 -2.41 7.88
C PHE A 136 6.48 -3.75 8.48
N GLY A 137 5.43 -4.37 7.93
CA GLY A 137 4.95 -5.69 8.34
C GLY A 137 4.02 -5.71 9.56
N VAL A 138 3.73 -4.56 10.19
CA VAL A 138 2.67 -4.45 11.20
C VAL A 138 1.36 -4.04 10.53
N ASN A 139 0.29 -4.78 10.81
CA ASN A 139 -1.04 -4.58 10.21
C ASN A 139 -1.61 -3.16 10.40
N ALA A 140 -1.30 -2.52 11.53
CA ALA A 140 -1.72 -1.15 11.84
C ALA A 140 -0.89 -0.08 11.12
N SER A 141 0.28 -0.41 10.57
CA SER A 141 1.19 0.58 9.97
C SER A 141 0.59 1.34 8.79
N PRO A 142 -0.07 0.69 7.81
CA PRO A 142 -0.71 1.41 6.71
C PRO A 142 -1.78 2.39 7.18
N PHE A 143 -2.57 2.00 8.18
CA PHE A 143 -3.57 2.89 8.80
C PHE A 143 -2.92 4.09 9.49
N LEU A 144 -1.88 3.86 10.30
CA LEU A 144 -1.15 4.92 10.99
C LEU A 144 -0.53 5.91 10.00
N LEU A 145 0.02 5.41 8.89
CA LEU A 145 0.56 6.23 7.82
C LEU A 145 -0.53 7.07 7.15
N ALA A 146 -1.60 6.44 6.68
CA ALA A 146 -2.70 7.13 6.02
C ALA A 146 -3.33 8.19 6.93
N ALA A 147 -3.59 7.87 8.21
CA ALA A 147 -4.15 8.79 9.18
C ALA A 147 -3.21 9.98 9.44
N THR A 148 -1.90 9.74 9.51
CA THR A 148 -0.89 10.80 9.70
C THR A 148 -0.84 11.72 8.50
N ILE A 149 -0.80 11.18 7.28
CA ILE A 149 -0.81 11.95 6.04
C ILE A 149 -2.09 12.80 5.95
N LYS A 150 -3.27 12.19 6.11
CA LYS A 150 -4.57 12.88 6.08
C LYS A 150 -4.63 14.03 7.09
N THR A 151 -4.20 13.78 8.32
CA THR A 151 -4.15 14.80 9.38
C THR A 151 -3.22 15.95 9.02
N HIS A 152 -2.07 15.66 8.39
CA HIS A 152 -1.10 16.67 8.00
C HIS A 152 -1.58 17.51 6.82
N ILE A 153 -2.01 16.89 5.71
CA ILE A 153 -2.48 17.60 4.53
C ILE A 153 -3.71 18.47 4.84
N GLY A 154 -4.58 18.01 5.76
CA GLY A 154 -5.78 18.75 6.19
C GLY A 154 -5.47 20.15 6.75
N LYS A 155 -4.28 20.38 7.32
CA LYS A 155 -3.83 21.69 7.80
C LYS A 155 -3.70 22.74 6.69
N TYR A 156 -3.59 22.30 5.43
CA TYR A 156 -3.41 23.18 4.28
C TYR A 156 -4.70 23.42 3.50
N MET A 157 -5.86 22.95 3.99
CA MET A 157 -7.14 23.09 3.27
C MET A 157 -7.49 24.55 2.93
N GLU A 158 -7.17 25.50 3.80
CA GLU A 158 -7.43 26.92 3.53
C GLU A 158 -6.48 27.51 2.48
N LYS A 159 -5.24 27.02 2.41
CA LYS A 159 -4.17 27.56 1.57
C LYS A 159 -4.12 26.93 0.18
N TYR A 160 -4.31 25.60 0.12
CA TYR A 160 -4.19 24.78 -1.09
C TYR A 160 -5.38 23.81 -1.21
N PRO A 161 -6.63 24.29 -1.29
CA PRO A 161 -7.82 23.44 -1.22
C PRO A 161 -7.89 22.40 -2.34
N VAL A 162 -7.42 22.73 -3.55
CA VAL A 162 -7.39 21.79 -4.68
C VAL A 162 -6.37 20.68 -4.40
N THR A 163 -5.12 21.06 -4.10
CA THR A 163 -4.04 20.10 -3.80
C THR A 163 -4.42 19.15 -2.66
N VAL A 164 -4.99 19.65 -1.57
CA VAL A 164 -5.35 18.79 -0.43
C VAL A 164 -6.45 17.80 -0.80
N ARG A 165 -7.47 18.21 -1.57
CA ARG A 165 -8.50 17.29 -2.05
C ARG A 165 -7.94 16.21 -2.96
N THR A 166 -6.99 16.56 -3.84
CA THR A 166 -6.31 15.59 -4.69
C THR A 166 -5.50 14.61 -3.82
N LEU A 167 -4.66 15.12 -2.93
CA LEU A 167 -3.83 14.27 -2.06
C LEU A 167 -4.64 13.35 -1.14
N ASP A 168 -5.83 13.76 -0.68
CA ASP A 168 -6.66 12.95 0.23
C ASP A 168 -7.13 11.62 -0.38
N HIS A 169 -7.13 11.52 -1.72
CA HIS A 169 -7.60 10.36 -2.49
C HIS A 169 -6.51 9.73 -3.38
N CYS A 170 -5.32 10.31 -3.46
CA CYS A 170 -4.27 9.90 -4.39
C CYS A 170 -3.12 9.11 -3.75
N PHE A 171 -3.12 8.93 -2.42
CA PHE A 171 -2.13 8.07 -1.75
C PHE A 171 -2.60 6.62 -1.67
N TYR A 172 -1.76 5.71 -2.14
CA TYR A 172 -1.83 4.28 -1.83
C TYR A 172 -0.66 3.91 -0.93
N VAL A 173 -0.93 3.75 0.37
CA VAL A 173 0.08 3.53 1.39
C VAL A 173 1.16 4.64 1.34
N ASP A 174 2.33 4.38 0.78
CA ASP A 174 3.46 5.31 0.64
C ASP A 174 3.68 5.83 -0.79
N ASP A 175 2.89 5.37 -1.76
CA ASP A 175 2.93 5.84 -3.15
C ASP A 175 1.87 6.93 -3.38
N LEU A 176 2.29 8.05 -3.98
CA LEU A 176 1.40 9.08 -4.51
C LEU A 176 1.16 8.81 -5.99
N VAL A 177 -0.10 8.69 -6.38
CA VAL A 177 -0.53 8.56 -7.80
C VAL A 177 -1.56 9.62 -8.11
N THR A 178 -1.19 10.58 -8.96
CA THR A 178 -2.05 11.71 -9.34
C THR A 178 -1.92 12.05 -10.82
N GLY A 179 -2.75 12.95 -11.34
CA GLY A 179 -2.64 13.46 -12.71
C GLY A 179 -3.45 14.74 -12.88
N GLU A 180 -3.07 15.55 -13.86
CA GLU A 180 -3.74 16.82 -14.21
C GLU A 180 -3.89 16.93 -15.73
N ASP A 181 -4.69 17.90 -16.20
CA ASP A 181 -5.01 18.07 -17.62
C ASP A 181 -3.82 18.54 -18.47
N ASP A 182 -2.81 19.15 -17.85
CA ASP A 182 -1.63 19.67 -18.54
C ASP A 182 -0.35 19.63 -17.65
N ALA A 183 0.81 19.68 -18.31
CA ALA A 183 2.14 19.65 -17.70
C ALA A 183 2.32 20.70 -16.59
N LYS A 184 1.82 21.92 -16.81
CA LYS A 184 2.02 23.04 -15.89
C LYS A 184 1.18 22.86 -14.63
N SER A 185 -0.07 22.42 -14.78
CA SER A 185 -0.95 22.08 -13.66
C SER A 185 -0.38 20.90 -12.85
N ALA A 186 0.12 19.86 -13.53
CA ALA A 186 0.79 18.72 -12.89
C ALA A 186 2.06 19.12 -12.13
N PHE A 187 2.85 20.04 -12.70
CA PHE A 187 4.04 20.59 -12.03
C PHE A 187 3.68 21.41 -10.79
N ASP A 188 2.65 22.27 -10.88
CA ASP A 188 2.18 23.05 -9.73
C ASP A 188 1.64 22.16 -8.61
N LEU A 189 0.87 21.11 -8.95
CA LEU A 189 0.39 20.12 -8.00
C LEU A 189 1.56 19.39 -7.31
N SER A 190 2.50 18.84 -8.09
CA SER A 190 3.65 18.10 -7.56
C SER A 190 4.54 18.97 -6.69
N SER A 191 4.75 20.23 -7.05
CA SER A 191 5.49 21.21 -6.26
C SER A 191 4.82 21.52 -4.92
N LYS A 192 3.50 21.74 -4.92
CA LYS A 192 2.75 21.95 -3.68
C LYS A 192 2.72 20.69 -2.82
N ALA A 193 2.56 19.52 -3.42
CA ALA A 193 2.58 18.24 -2.72
C ALA A 193 3.95 18.00 -2.05
N ALA A 194 5.05 18.16 -2.78
CA ALA A 194 6.41 18.02 -2.25
C ALA A 194 6.64 18.97 -1.07
N LYS A 195 6.21 20.22 -1.20
CA LYS A 195 6.28 21.20 -0.12
C LYS A 195 5.49 20.76 1.11
N ILE A 196 4.20 20.48 0.95
CA ILE A 196 3.31 20.07 2.05
C ILE A 196 3.92 18.86 2.77
N MET A 197 4.33 17.83 2.04
CA MET A 197 4.82 16.58 2.62
C MET A 197 6.19 16.76 3.30
N SER A 198 7.08 17.60 2.75
CA SER A 198 8.37 17.91 3.38
C SER A 198 8.23 18.58 4.75
N GLU A 199 7.19 19.38 4.97
CA GLU A 199 6.91 19.99 6.28
C GLU A 199 6.50 18.95 7.35
N ALA A 200 6.10 17.73 6.96
CA ALA A 200 5.93 16.58 7.85
C ALA A 200 7.18 15.68 7.96
N GLY A 201 8.29 16.04 7.31
CA GLY A 201 9.45 15.16 7.17
C GLY A 201 9.22 13.97 6.22
N MET A 202 8.15 14.00 5.43
CA MET A 202 7.79 12.97 4.46
C MET A 202 8.21 13.42 3.06
N ASN A 203 9.47 13.20 2.70
CA ASN A 203 9.98 13.66 1.41
C ASN A 203 9.42 12.80 0.27
N LEU A 204 8.77 13.45 -0.71
CA LEU A 204 8.35 12.81 -1.97
C LEU A 204 9.53 12.75 -2.94
N ARG A 205 9.81 11.58 -3.47
CA ARG A 205 10.96 11.31 -4.34
C ARG A 205 10.65 10.32 -5.44
N LYS A 206 11.65 10.05 -6.29
CA LYS A 206 11.55 9.19 -7.47
C LYS A 206 10.34 9.55 -8.33
N TRP A 207 10.13 10.86 -8.52
CA TRP A 207 9.07 11.38 -9.37
C TRP A 207 9.19 10.80 -10.78
N ILE A 208 8.06 10.38 -11.33
CA ILE A 208 7.99 9.88 -12.69
C ILE A 208 6.67 10.23 -13.35
N SER A 209 6.75 10.53 -14.65
CA SER A 209 5.63 10.84 -15.52
C SER A 209 5.90 10.34 -16.93
N LYS A 210 4.82 10.14 -17.70
CA LYS A 210 4.87 9.93 -19.15
C LYS A 210 5.06 11.24 -19.93
N ASP A 211 4.75 12.38 -19.31
CA ASP A 211 4.89 13.68 -19.94
C ASP A 211 6.35 14.14 -19.90
N CYS A 212 6.98 14.15 -21.09
CA CYS A 212 8.34 14.62 -21.28
C CYS A 212 8.54 16.10 -20.91
N GLU A 213 7.51 16.95 -21.03
CA GLU A 213 7.60 18.36 -20.63
C GLU A 213 7.66 18.47 -19.12
N LEU A 214 6.80 17.75 -18.41
CA LEU A 214 6.81 17.67 -16.95
C LEU A 214 8.13 17.11 -16.41
N MET A 215 8.63 16.01 -17.00
CA MET A 215 9.93 15.44 -16.61
C MET A 215 11.08 16.44 -16.76
N LYS A 216 11.08 17.26 -17.84
CA LYS A 216 12.07 18.32 -18.03
C LYS A 216 11.93 19.43 -17.00
N GLN A 217 10.70 19.82 -16.65
CA GLN A 217 10.45 20.84 -15.62
C GLN A 217 10.96 20.38 -14.25
N TRP A 218 10.66 19.13 -13.85
CA TRP A 218 11.21 18.54 -12.63
C TRP A 218 12.74 18.48 -12.62
N GLN A 219 13.37 18.17 -13.75
CA GLN A 219 14.83 18.21 -13.87
C GLN A 219 15.41 19.61 -13.66
N LEU A 220 14.80 20.64 -14.26
CA LEU A 220 15.22 22.04 -14.11
C LEU A 220 15.09 22.53 -12.68
N GLU A 221 14.04 22.09 -11.98
CA GLU A 221 13.71 22.49 -10.61
C GLU A 221 14.31 21.54 -9.55
N HIS A 222 15.23 20.67 -9.97
CA HIS A 222 16.00 19.76 -9.11
C HIS A 222 15.16 18.78 -8.26
N PHE A 223 14.03 18.33 -8.79
CA PHE A 223 13.26 17.25 -8.17
C PHE A 223 14.05 15.93 -8.26
N ASP A 224 13.92 15.10 -7.22
CA ASP A 224 14.38 13.72 -7.24
C ASP A 224 13.44 12.90 -8.14
N HIS A 225 13.81 12.79 -9.42
CA HIS A 225 13.04 12.11 -10.47
C HIS A 225 13.81 10.93 -11.04
N LEU A 226 13.09 9.93 -11.54
CA LEU A 226 13.70 8.78 -12.18
C LEU A 226 14.14 9.11 -13.60
N ASN A 227 15.28 8.57 -14.02
CA ASN A 227 15.72 8.66 -15.40
C ASN A 227 14.93 7.67 -16.26
N MET A 228 14.27 8.17 -17.31
CA MET A 228 13.53 7.33 -18.27
C MET A 228 14.41 6.22 -18.88
N ASN A 229 15.71 6.46 -19.04
CA ASN A 229 16.65 5.47 -19.58
C ASN A 229 16.95 4.32 -18.60
N ASP A 230 16.88 4.56 -17.29
CA ASP A 230 17.04 3.51 -16.28
C ASP A 230 15.82 2.58 -16.29
N PHE A 231 14.64 3.12 -16.62
CA PHE A 231 13.38 2.38 -16.68
C PHE A 231 13.28 1.39 -17.86
N VAL A 232 13.85 1.74 -19.01
CA VAL A 232 13.85 0.87 -20.21
C VAL A 232 14.77 -0.34 -20.00
N ASN A 233 15.86 -0.15 -19.26
CA ASN A 233 16.86 -1.19 -19.03
C ASN A 233 16.61 -1.99 -17.74
N HIS A 234 15.95 -1.38 -16.74
CA HIS A 234 15.61 -1.99 -15.45
C HIS A 234 14.15 -1.65 -15.08
N PRO A 235 13.19 -2.54 -15.36
CA PRO A 235 11.79 -2.29 -15.04
C PRO A 235 11.61 -2.20 -13.52
N HIS A 236 11.20 -1.03 -13.04
CA HIS A 236 10.87 -0.83 -11.64
C HIS A 236 9.50 -1.42 -11.30
N ARG A 237 9.38 -1.92 -10.07
CA ARG A 237 8.11 -2.39 -9.54
C ARG A 237 7.36 -1.23 -8.89
N VAL A 238 6.17 -0.94 -9.37
CA VAL A 238 5.19 -0.06 -8.72
C VAL A 238 4.14 -0.99 -8.12
N LEU A 239 3.88 -0.90 -6.81
CA LEU A 239 2.97 -1.82 -6.10
C LEU A 239 3.33 -3.31 -6.21
N GLY A 240 4.62 -3.63 -6.41
CA GLY A 240 5.10 -5.01 -6.59
C GLY A 240 4.98 -5.55 -8.03
N LEU A 241 4.39 -4.78 -8.95
CA LEU A 241 4.21 -5.12 -10.37
C LEU A 241 5.22 -4.39 -11.25
N LEU A 242 5.79 -5.07 -12.25
CA LEU A 242 6.66 -4.42 -13.24
C LEU A 242 5.88 -3.33 -13.98
N TRP A 243 6.33 -2.08 -13.89
CA TRP A 243 5.79 -1.00 -14.70
C TRP A 243 6.59 -0.88 -16.00
N HIS A 244 5.90 -0.80 -17.13
CA HIS A 244 6.52 -0.55 -18.43
C HIS A 244 5.94 0.74 -19.02
N PRO A 245 6.76 1.81 -19.20
CA PRO A 245 6.27 3.10 -19.68
C PRO A 245 5.57 3.02 -21.04
N GLN A 246 5.91 2.00 -21.84
CA GLN A 246 5.46 1.81 -23.23
C GLN A 246 4.50 0.62 -23.42
N LYS A 247 4.18 -0.16 -22.38
CA LYS A 247 3.27 -1.30 -22.50
C LYS A 247 2.12 -1.15 -21.51
N THR A 248 0.91 -1.19 -22.06
CA THR A 248 -0.34 -1.33 -21.31
C THR A 248 -0.27 -2.62 -20.50
N ILE A 249 -0.06 -2.52 -19.20
CA ILE A 249 -0.22 -3.64 -18.27
C ILE A 249 -1.55 -3.42 -17.58
N SER A 250 -2.52 -4.25 -17.94
CA SER A 250 -3.80 -4.37 -17.24
C SER A 250 -3.55 -5.09 -15.92
N VAL A 251 -3.85 -4.43 -14.80
CA VAL A 251 -3.95 -5.10 -13.50
C VAL A 251 -5.32 -5.76 -13.47
N PHE A 252 -5.35 -7.09 -13.45
CA PHE A 252 -6.52 -7.84 -13.01
C PHE A 252 -6.22 -8.29 -11.58
N VAL A 253 -7.03 -7.78 -10.65
CA VAL A 253 -7.13 -8.32 -9.29
C VAL A 253 -7.88 -9.65 -9.35
#